data_AF-A0A6I6K5B8-F1
#
_entry.id   AF-A0A6I6K5B8-F1
#
_cell.length_a   1.000
_cell.length_b   1.000
_cell.length_c   1.000
_cell.angle_alpha   90.00
_cell.angle_beta   90.00
_cell.angle_gamma   90.00
#
_symmetry.space_group_name_H-M   'P 1'
#
loop_
_entity.id
_entity.type
_entity.pdbx_description
1 polymer ?
#
loop_
_entity_poly.entity_id
_entity_poly.type
_entity_poly.pdbx_seq_one_letter_code
_entity_poly.pdbx_strand_id
1 'polypeptide(L)'
;MKKHHFKRSLFLLLVFFYSANYAQQPDDLSDIARNAEICLQKGITFMQTLAIEGGYVYNYTLDGKEKWGEGKTDDRTIEVQPPGTPAVGMSFLEAYRITQNQNFLKAAENAAGALIKGQNELGGWEHKIYFDRPKGKRVSFDDDQTQSAISFLMALDQEIDSPELTDAVNKALGMMIKSQLDNGGWPHQYPWQGNYHDYATFNDQGINDCIRVMIEADTYYERTDIKESLQKVGRFMMISQLPPPQPGWAQQYNEFLQPAWARTFEPPAVCPSATVHNINSLIDLYLHSGRTNYLEPVPDAIRWLKASQLPNGKWGRFLELGTNKPLYYDRGRIRVESLEQLSLERRTGYGYETDIKSALEAAEMRYLQVLEEATVDQTSVPSLEELARNAEAVIEAQDNFGRWVVQNDKFRQNMEVSKWNGEYRIEDRISTALFNRNVKVLCDYLEAYKRVAGK
;
A
#
# COMPACT_ATOMS: atom_id res chain seq x y z
N MET A 1 4.79 32.03 -75.07
CA MET A 1 5.36 31.02 -74.15
C MET A 1 4.79 31.24 -72.75
N LYS A 2 4.43 30.14 -72.05
CA LYS A 2 3.91 30.02 -70.67
C LYS A 2 2.38 30.23 -70.55
N LYS A 3 1.59 29.17 -70.70
CA LYS A 3 1.16 28.12 -69.72
C LYS A 3 -0.08 28.55 -68.91
N HIS A 4 -1.21 27.93 -69.26
CA HIS A 4 -2.44 27.82 -68.46
C HIS A 4 -2.15 27.25 -67.06
N HIS A 5 -2.90 27.70 -66.05
CA HIS A 5 -3.45 26.78 -65.05
C HIS A 5 -4.76 27.33 -64.45
N PHE A 6 -5.79 26.50 -64.62
CA PHE A 6 -7.14 26.53 -64.11
C PHE A 6 -7.11 26.27 -62.58
N LYS A 7 -7.69 27.13 -61.74
CA LYS A 7 -7.99 26.76 -60.34
C LYS A 7 -9.48 26.41 -60.24
N ARG A 8 -9.75 25.12 -60.06
CA ARG A 8 -11.06 24.55 -59.77
C ARG A 8 -11.43 24.82 -58.31
N SER A 9 -12.65 25.27 -58.08
CA SER A 9 -13.34 25.20 -56.79
C SER A 9 -13.51 23.74 -56.38
N LEU A 10 -13.16 23.40 -55.14
CA LEU A 10 -13.53 22.12 -54.52
C LEU A 10 -14.32 22.42 -53.24
N PHE A 11 -15.59 22.05 -53.29
CA PHE A 11 -16.55 22.09 -52.18
C PHE A 11 -16.18 20.96 -51.22
N LEU A 12 -15.76 21.27 -49.98
CA LEU A 12 -15.54 20.30 -48.93
C LEU A 12 -16.83 20.13 -48.13
N LEU A 13 -17.49 18.99 -48.34
CA LEU A 13 -18.59 18.51 -47.50
C LEU A 13 -18.02 18.10 -46.13
N LEU A 14 -18.32 18.90 -45.10
CA LEU A 14 -18.11 18.54 -43.70
C LEU A 14 -19.20 17.55 -43.28
N VAL A 15 -18.81 16.28 -43.14
CA VAL A 15 -19.62 15.25 -42.48
C VAL A 15 -19.39 15.38 -40.98
N PHE A 16 -20.37 15.90 -40.25
CA PHE A 16 -20.38 15.85 -38.79
C PHE A 16 -20.74 14.42 -38.34
N PHE A 17 -19.77 13.71 -37.78
CA PHE A 17 -20.06 12.54 -36.95
C PHE A 17 -20.62 13.06 -35.61
N TYR A 18 -21.92 12.90 -35.40
CA TYR A 18 -22.53 13.04 -34.08
C TYR A 18 -22.08 11.84 -33.24
N SER A 19 -21.11 12.05 -32.35
CA SER A 19 -20.92 11.20 -31.18
C SER A 19 -22.06 11.53 -30.22
N ALA A 20 -23.03 10.63 -30.08
CA ALA A 20 -24.06 10.79 -29.05
C ALA A 20 -23.40 10.58 -27.68
N ASN A 21 -23.11 11.68 -26.98
CA ASN A 21 -22.91 11.64 -25.53
C ASN A 21 -24.26 11.28 -24.91
N TYR A 22 -24.50 10.00 -24.63
CA TYR A 22 -25.56 9.61 -23.72
C TYR A 22 -25.14 10.07 -22.32
N ALA A 23 -25.69 11.19 -21.87
CA ALA A 23 -25.68 11.51 -20.45
C ALA A 23 -26.44 10.40 -19.73
N GLN A 24 -25.79 9.74 -18.77
CA GLN A 24 -26.35 8.64 -18.00
C GLN A 24 -27.57 9.17 -17.22
N GLN A 25 -28.75 8.58 -17.43
CA GLN A 25 -29.99 9.11 -16.87
C GLN A 25 -30.02 8.90 -15.34
N PRO A 26 -30.69 9.78 -14.56
CA PRO A 26 -30.78 9.64 -13.10
C PRO A 26 -31.29 8.26 -12.62
N ASP A 27 -32.20 7.65 -13.38
CA ASP A 27 -32.72 6.31 -13.10
C ASP A 27 -31.61 5.24 -13.20
N ASP A 28 -30.70 5.38 -14.16
CA ASP A 28 -29.57 4.47 -14.39
C ASP A 28 -28.57 4.50 -13.22
N LEU A 29 -28.20 5.71 -12.74
CA LEU A 29 -27.32 5.85 -11.58
C LEU A 29 -27.95 5.29 -10.30
N SER A 30 -29.26 5.42 -10.11
CA SER A 30 -29.94 4.83 -8.96
C SER A 30 -29.95 3.29 -9.00
N ASP A 31 -30.08 2.71 -10.20
CA ASP A 31 -30.02 1.26 -10.40
C ASP A 31 -28.61 0.71 -10.20
N ILE A 32 -27.58 1.42 -10.68
CA ILE A 32 -26.17 1.05 -10.42
C ILE A 32 -25.89 1.09 -8.91
N ALA A 33 -26.36 2.12 -8.18
CA ALA A 33 -26.20 2.20 -6.72
C ALA A 33 -26.88 1.02 -6.01
N ARG A 34 -28.12 0.70 -6.36
CA ARG A 34 -28.83 -0.48 -5.83
C ARG A 34 -28.08 -1.78 -6.13
N ASN A 35 -27.59 -1.94 -7.36
CA ASN A 35 -26.85 -3.13 -7.76
C ASN A 35 -25.46 -3.22 -7.08
N ALA A 36 -24.80 -2.09 -6.81
CA ALA A 36 -23.55 -2.02 -6.07
C ALA A 36 -23.73 -2.49 -4.62
N GLU A 37 -24.80 -2.07 -3.93
CA GLU A 37 -25.12 -2.56 -2.58
C GLU A 37 -25.39 -4.09 -2.57
N ILE A 38 -26.14 -4.60 -3.56
CA ILE A 38 -26.36 -6.05 -3.74
C ILE A 38 -25.04 -6.78 -4.00
N CYS A 39 -24.17 -6.21 -4.84
CA CYS A 39 -22.87 -6.77 -5.18
C CYS A 39 -21.95 -6.84 -3.94
N LEU A 40 -21.92 -5.78 -3.13
CA LEU A 40 -21.22 -5.77 -1.83
C LEU A 40 -21.75 -6.86 -0.91
N GLN A 41 -23.07 -6.98 -0.76
CA GLN A 41 -23.67 -8.00 0.09
C GLN A 41 -23.24 -9.41 -0.33
N LYS A 42 -23.31 -9.73 -1.63
CA LYS A 42 -22.89 -11.03 -2.16
C LYS A 42 -21.40 -11.29 -1.93
N GLY A 43 -20.55 -10.31 -2.25
CA GLY A 43 -19.10 -10.39 -2.12
C GLY A 43 -18.65 -10.61 -0.69
N ILE A 44 -19.15 -9.80 0.25
CA ILE A 44 -18.82 -9.89 1.67
C ILE A 44 -19.36 -11.20 2.26
N THR A 45 -20.58 -11.60 1.91
CA THR A 45 -21.15 -12.88 2.37
C THR A 45 -20.29 -14.06 1.91
N PHE A 46 -19.88 -14.09 0.64
CA PHE A 46 -18.98 -15.12 0.16
C PHE A 46 -17.64 -15.08 0.90
N MET A 47 -17.06 -13.89 1.09
CA MET A 47 -15.76 -13.77 1.76
C MET A 47 -15.79 -14.32 3.18
N GLN A 48 -16.86 -14.06 3.94
CA GLN A 48 -17.04 -14.63 5.26
C GLN A 48 -17.00 -16.17 5.29
N THR A 49 -17.37 -16.86 4.20
CA THR A 49 -17.27 -18.33 4.13
C THR A 49 -15.84 -18.85 4.13
N LEU A 50 -14.85 -17.99 3.81
CA LEU A 50 -13.42 -18.34 3.79
C LEU A 50 -12.70 -18.01 5.11
N ALA A 51 -13.42 -17.43 6.08
CA ALA A 51 -12.83 -16.96 7.32
C ALA A 51 -12.24 -18.10 8.17
N ILE A 52 -11.08 -17.84 8.77
CA ILE A 52 -10.41 -18.73 9.71
C ILE A 52 -10.38 -18.02 11.06
N GLU A 53 -11.29 -18.40 11.95
CA GLU A 53 -11.49 -17.72 13.24
C GLU A 53 -11.70 -16.19 13.09
N GLY A 54 -12.32 -15.78 11.98
CA GLY A 54 -12.56 -14.38 11.64
C GLY A 54 -11.52 -13.73 10.72
N GLY A 55 -10.34 -14.35 10.53
CA GLY A 55 -9.28 -13.81 9.67
C GLY A 55 -9.13 -14.46 8.31
N TYR A 56 -8.20 -13.94 7.52
CA TYR A 56 -8.06 -14.22 6.08
C TYR A 56 -6.61 -14.37 5.65
N VAL A 57 -6.41 -14.96 4.47
CA VAL A 57 -5.10 -15.10 3.81
C VAL A 57 -5.13 -14.45 2.43
N TYR A 58 -4.06 -14.52 1.64
CA TYR A 58 -4.02 -13.79 0.37
C TYR A 58 -4.91 -14.42 -0.71
N ASN A 59 -4.85 -15.74 -0.83
CA ASN A 59 -5.41 -16.44 -1.97
C ASN A 59 -6.01 -17.78 -1.57
N TYR A 60 -7.02 -18.18 -2.34
CA TYR A 60 -7.75 -19.44 -2.17
C TYR A 60 -8.08 -20.06 -3.53
N THR A 61 -8.20 -21.39 -3.57
CA THR A 61 -8.90 -22.04 -4.69
C THR A 61 -10.37 -21.64 -4.69
N LEU A 62 -11.04 -21.81 -5.84
CA LEU A 62 -12.46 -21.45 -5.99
C LEU A 62 -13.40 -22.19 -5.04
N ASP A 63 -12.99 -23.37 -4.55
CA ASP A 63 -13.70 -24.16 -3.53
C ASP A 63 -13.21 -23.90 -2.10
N GLY A 64 -12.26 -22.99 -1.90
CA GLY A 64 -11.73 -22.57 -0.61
C GLY A 64 -10.84 -23.60 0.09
N LYS A 65 -10.61 -24.78 -0.48
CA LYS A 65 -9.89 -25.89 0.19
C LYS A 65 -8.39 -25.65 0.26
N GLU A 66 -7.79 -25.09 -0.78
CA GLU A 66 -6.39 -24.67 -0.74
C GLU A 66 -6.32 -23.17 -0.52
N LYS A 67 -5.33 -22.77 0.27
CA LYS A 67 -5.11 -21.39 0.66
C LYS A 67 -3.64 -21.13 0.88
N TRP A 68 -3.23 -19.91 0.59
CA TRP A 68 -1.83 -19.49 0.68
C TRP A 68 -1.68 -17.96 0.73
N GLY A 69 -0.59 -17.52 1.35
CA GLY A 69 -0.04 -16.18 1.20
C GLY A 69 1.42 -16.29 0.78
N GLU A 70 2.35 -15.81 1.60
CA GLU A 70 3.78 -16.12 1.41
C GLU A 70 4.07 -17.53 1.93
N GLY A 71 3.70 -18.52 1.11
CA GLY A 71 3.74 -19.93 1.48
C GLY A 71 2.36 -20.54 1.65
N LYS A 72 2.30 -21.89 1.63
CA LYS A 72 1.07 -22.64 1.91
C LYS A 72 0.63 -22.38 3.35
N THR A 73 -0.68 -22.30 3.57
CA THR A 73 -1.28 -22.10 4.90
C THR A 73 -2.35 -23.17 5.16
N ASP A 74 -2.88 -23.22 6.38
CA ASP A 74 -3.85 -24.24 6.84
C ASP A 74 -5.10 -23.61 7.48
N ASP A 75 -6.00 -24.45 8.00
CA ASP A 75 -7.26 -24.02 8.64
C ASP A 75 -7.09 -23.40 10.03
N ARG A 76 -5.86 -23.11 10.46
CA ARG A 76 -5.52 -22.55 11.78
C ARG A 76 -4.58 -21.36 11.69
N THR A 77 -4.38 -20.82 10.48
CA THR A 77 -3.39 -19.78 10.21
C THR A 77 -3.96 -18.71 9.30
N ILE A 78 -3.79 -17.44 9.69
CA ILE A 78 -4.19 -16.26 8.90
C ILE A 78 -2.97 -15.38 8.58
N GLU A 79 -3.11 -14.51 7.58
CA GLU A 79 -2.10 -13.51 7.23
C GLU A 79 -2.45 -12.18 7.88
N VAL A 80 -1.48 -11.57 8.55
CA VAL A 80 -1.57 -10.20 9.07
C VAL A 80 -1.11 -9.21 8.01
N GLN A 81 -0.09 -9.56 7.25
CA GLN A 81 0.38 -8.73 6.15
C GLN A 81 -0.76 -8.46 5.13
N PRO A 82 -0.94 -7.23 4.66
CA PRO A 82 -1.82 -6.93 3.54
C PRO A 82 -1.44 -7.73 2.27
N PRO A 83 -2.40 -8.22 1.49
CA PRO A 83 -3.83 -7.89 1.50
C PRO A 83 -4.69 -8.75 2.45
N GLY A 84 -4.08 -9.42 3.43
CA GLY A 84 -4.74 -10.34 4.36
C GLY A 84 -5.71 -9.67 5.35
N THR A 85 -5.69 -10.15 6.59
CA THR A 85 -6.76 -9.92 7.57
C THR A 85 -7.07 -8.45 7.85
N PRO A 86 -6.10 -7.55 8.11
CA PRO A 86 -6.41 -6.14 8.37
C PRO A 86 -7.06 -5.44 7.19
N ALA A 87 -6.59 -5.70 5.97
CA ALA A 87 -7.13 -5.06 4.76
C ALA A 87 -8.55 -5.55 4.41
N VAL A 88 -8.82 -6.84 4.62
CA VAL A 88 -10.19 -7.39 4.49
C VAL A 88 -11.11 -6.83 5.56
N GLY A 89 -10.63 -6.74 6.81
CA GLY A 89 -11.36 -6.11 7.91
C GLY A 89 -11.72 -4.64 7.62
N MET A 90 -10.76 -3.88 7.10
CA MET A 90 -10.99 -2.48 6.69
C MET A 90 -12.03 -2.38 5.56
N SER A 91 -11.98 -3.29 4.58
CA SER A 91 -12.97 -3.33 3.49
C SER A 91 -14.39 -3.57 4.01
N PHE A 92 -14.55 -4.43 5.02
CA PHE A 92 -15.84 -4.62 5.69
C PHE A 92 -16.30 -3.37 6.43
N LEU A 93 -15.38 -2.70 7.13
CA LEU A 93 -15.68 -1.48 7.88
C LEU A 93 -16.09 -0.32 6.95
N GLU A 94 -15.39 -0.14 5.84
CA GLU A 94 -15.74 0.84 4.81
C GLU A 94 -17.14 0.58 4.23
N ALA A 95 -17.43 -0.68 3.87
CA ALA A 95 -18.74 -1.07 3.38
C ALA A 95 -19.84 -0.80 4.44
N TYR A 96 -19.56 -1.05 5.72
CA TYR A 96 -20.47 -0.71 6.82
C TYR A 96 -20.72 0.80 6.89
N ARG A 97 -19.67 1.63 6.91
CA ARG A 97 -19.81 3.10 7.01
C ARG A 97 -20.73 3.66 5.92
N ILE A 98 -20.62 3.14 4.70
CA ILE A 98 -21.42 3.61 3.57
C ILE A 98 -22.85 3.06 3.59
N THR A 99 -23.04 1.77 3.90
CA THR A 99 -24.35 1.09 3.75
C THR A 99 -25.15 1.00 5.05
N GLN A 100 -24.51 1.21 6.19
CA GLN A 100 -25.05 0.99 7.54
C GLN A 100 -25.52 -0.45 7.80
N ASN A 101 -25.05 -1.41 6.99
CA ASN A 101 -25.40 -2.82 7.09
C ASN A 101 -24.65 -3.50 8.25
N GLN A 102 -25.40 -3.91 9.27
CA GLN A 102 -24.86 -4.50 10.50
C GLN A 102 -24.11 -5.82 10.27
N ASN A 103 -24.41 -6.56 9.18
CA ASN A 103 -23.64 -7.75 8.85
C ASN A 103 -22.20 -7.43 8.43
N PHE A 104 -21.97 -6.25 7.84
CA PHE A 104 -20.63 -5.80 7.47
C PHE A 104 -19.84 -5.34 8.70
N LEU A 105 -20.50 -4.64 9.64
CA LEU A 105 -19.89 -4.33 10.94
C LEU A 105 -19.50 -5.62 11.67
N LYS A 106 -20.39 -6.61 11.69
CA LYS A 106 -20.07 -7.90 12.31
C LYS A 106 -18.91 -8.62 11.64
N ALA A 107 -18.77 -8.48 10.32
CA ALA A 107 -17.63 -9.00 9.58
C ALA A 107 -16.31 -8.34 10.03
N ALA A 108 -16.32 -7.02 10.18
CA ALA A 108 -15.18 -6.24 10.67
C ALA A 108 -14.83 -6.64 12.12
N GLU A 109 -15.81 -6.73 13.02
CA GLU A 109 -15.59 -7.22 14.39
C GLU A 109 -14.94 -8.60 14.43
N ASN A 110 -15.36 -9.52 13.57
CA ASN A 110 -14.77 -10.87 13.51
C ASN A 110 -13.30 -10.83 13.05
N ALA A 111 -12.98 -10.01 12.05
CA ALA A 111 -11.61 -9.79 11.61
C ALA A 111 -10.74 -9.15 12.70
N ALA A 112 -11.30 -8.18 13.44
CA ALA A 112 -10.64 -7.56 14.59
C ALA A 112 -10.39 -8.58 15.70
N GLY A 113 -11.38 -9.42 16.04
CA GLY A 113 -11.24 -10.49 17.01
C GLY A 113 -10.12 -11.47 16.67
N ALA A 114 -9.95 -11.80 15.39
CA ALA A 114 -8.84 -12.63 14.92
C ALA A 114 -7.47 -11.98 15.19
N LEU A 115 -7.34 -10.67 14.94
CA LEU A 115 -6.12 -9.90 15.19
C LEU A 115 -5.84 -9.76 16.69
N ILE A 116 -6.85 -9.42 17.48
CA ILE A 116 -6.75 -9.31 18.95
C ILE A 116 -6.26 -10.63 19.54
N LYS A 117 -6.88 -11.76 19.14
CA LYS A 117 -6.47 -13.09 19.58
C LYS A 117 -5.02 -13.43 19.22
N GLY A 118 -4.55 -12.92 18.08
CA GLY A 118 -3.18 -13.11 17.60
C GLY A 118 -2.18 -12.07 18.07
N GLN A 119 -2.59 -11.04 18.81
CA GLN A 119 -1.69 -9.98 19.28
C GLN A 119 -0.73 -10.55 20.33
N ASN A 120 0.57 -10.42 20.08
CA ASN A 120 1.57 -11.01 20.97
C ASN A 120 1.72 -10.22 22.28
N GLU A 121 2.55 -10.74 23.20
CA GLU A 121 2.80 -10.12 24.51
C GLU A 121 3.42 -8.71 24.40
N LEU A 122 4.14 -8.42 23.31
CA LEU A 122 4.76 -7.14 23.06
C LEU A 122 3.77 -6.08 22.57
N GLY A 123 2.61 -6.48 22.05
CA GLY A 123 1.56 -5.59 21.54
C GLY A 123 1.47 -5.48 20.01
N GLY A 124 2.27 -6.24 19.26
CA GLY A 124 2.22 -6.24 17.79
C GLY A 124 2.07 -7.63 17.21
N TRP A 125 2.41 -7.77 15.92
CA TRP A 125 2.21 -9.01 15.16
C TRP A 125 3.47 -9.38 14.36
N GLU A 126 3.61 -10.68 14.09
CA GLU A 126 4.45 -11.17 12.99
C GLU A 126 3.58 -11.28 11.72
N HIS A 127 4.18 -11.70 10.61
CA HIS A 127 3.51 -11.92 9.32
C HIS A 127 2.22 -12.75 9.40
N LYS A 128 2.19 -13.78 10.25
CA LYS A 128 1.09 -14.75 10.40
C LYS A 128 0.63 -14.86 11.85
N ILE A 129 -0.66 -15.16 12.03
CA ILE A 129 -1.19 -15.63 13.31
C ILE A 129 -1.47 -17.12 13.19
N TYR A 130 -0.99 -17.87 14.18
CA TYR A 130 -1.20 -19.31 14.33
C TYR A 130 -2.06 -19.57 15.57
N PHE A 131 -3.33 -19.93 15.40
CA PHE A 131 -4.27 -19.98 16.53
C PHE A 131 -4.06 -21.17 17.49
N ASP A 132 -3.67 -22.33 16.96
CA ASP A 132 -3.48 -23.57 17.73
C ASP A 132 -2.02 -23.80 18.18
N ARG A 133 -1.09 -23.01 17.64
CA ARG A 133 0.34 -23.08 17.88
C ARG A 133 0.92 -21.67 17.92
N PRO A 134 0.49 -20.82 18.88
CA PRO A 134 0.88 -19.43 18.90
C PRO A 134 2.40 -19.30 18.83
N LYS A 135 2.84 -18.56 17.82
CA LYS A 135 4.21 -18.11 17.61
C LYS A 135 4.21 -16.59 17.70
N GLY A 136 5.36 -16.01 18.01
CA GLY A 136 5.49 -14.56 18.06
C GLY A 136 6.05 -14.08 19.39
N LYS A 137 7.38 -13.96 19.43
CA LYS A 137 8.10 -13.13 20.41
C LYS A 137 8.64 -11.86 19.77
N ARG A 138 8.10 -11.52 18.59
CA ARG A 138 8.55 -10.42 17.75
C ARG A 138 7.37 -9.71 17.12
N VAL A 139 7.59 -8.44 16.89
CA VAL A 139 6.79 -7.53 16.10
C VAL A 139 7.56 -7.26 14.83
N SER A 140 6.87 -7.25 13.70
CA SER A 140 7.43 -6.92 12.41
C SER A 140 6.74 -5.68 11.86
N PHE A 141 7.55 -4.72 11.45
CA PHE A 141 7.14 -3.52 10.74
C PHE A 141 7.35 -3.66 9.21
N ASP A 142 7.72 -4.86 8.76
CA ASP A 142 7.89 -5.22 7.36
C ASP A 142 6.55 -5.30 6.63
N ASP A 143 6.51 -4.84 5.38
CA ASP A 143 5.35 -4.94 4.49
C ASP A 143 4.01 -4.57 5.16
N ASP A 144 3.97 -3.48 5.94
CA ASP A 144 2.75 -2.97 6.61
C ASP A 144 2.06 -4.01 7.53
N GLN A 145 2.80 -5.00 8.05
CA GLN A 145 2.26 -6.08 8.89
C GLN A 145 1.57 -5.55 10.15
N THR A 146 2.35 -5.03 11.11
CA THR A 146 1.79 -4.53 12.37
C THR A 146 0.97 -3.26 12.15
N GLN A 147 1.42 -2.40 11.24
CA GLN A 147 0.86 -1.07 11.01
C GLN A 147 -0.57 -1.14 10.46
N SER A 148 -0.84 -1.97 9.44
CA SER A 148 -2.19 -2.16 8.90
C SER A 148 -3.16 -2.72 9.95
N ALA A 149 -2.71 -3.65 10.79
CA ALA A 149 -3.51 -4.19 11.89
C ALA A 149 -3.92 -3.08 12.87
N ILE A 150 -2.98 -2.23 13.29
CA ILE A 150 -3.28 -1.10 14.19
C ILE A 150 -4.25 -0.13 13.54
N SER A 151 -4.03 0.22 12.27
CA SER A 151 -4.87 1.15 11.51
C SER A 151 -6.32 0.67 11.48
N PHE A 152 -6.53 -0.60 11.15
CA PHE A 152 -7.84 -1.22 11.10
C PHE A 152 -8.51 -1.27 12.49
N LEU A 153 -7.78 -1.71 13.52
CA LEU A 153 -8.32 -1.78 14.87
C LEU A 153 -8.71 -0.38 15.40
N MET A 154 -7.87 0.63 15.20
CA MET A 154 -8.19 2.02 15.58
C MET A 154 -9.41 2.54 14.84
N ALA A 155 -9.50 2.29 13.52
CA ALA A 155 -10.64 2.71 12.73
C ALA A 155 -11.95 2.07 13.21
N LEU A 156 -11.92 0.79 13.61
CA LEU A 156 -13.08 0.10 14.18
C LEU A 156 -13.42 0.62 15.59
N ASP A 157 -12.42 0.96 16.40
CA ASP A 157 -12.60 1.50 17.76
C ASP A 157 -13.35 2.85 17.74
N GLN A 158 -13.37 3.55 16.60
CA GLN A 158 -14.20 4.75 16.42
C GLN A 158 -15.69 4.45 16.18
N GLU A 159 -16.05 3.22 15.83
CA GLU A 159 -17.42 2.82 15.46
C GLU A 159 -18.13 2.02 16.56
N ILE A 160 -17.37 1.38 17.46
CA ILE A 160 -17.93 0.47 18.47
C ILE A 160 -17.34 0.75 19.86
N ASP A 161 -18.15 0.51 20.90
CA ASP A 161 -17.70 0.52 22.29
C ASP A 161 -17.30 -0.90 22.71
N SER A 162 -16.01 -1.21 22.66
CA SER A 162 -15.46 -2.52 23.02
C SER A 162 -14.17 -2.38 23.83
N PRO A 163 -14.21 -2.58 25.16
CA PRO A 163 -13.01 -2.46 26.01
C PRO A 163 -11.86 -3.37 25.58
N GLU A 164 -12.15 -4.57 25.06
CA GLU A 164 -11.14 -5.49 24.55
C GLU A 164 -10.41 -4.93 23.31
N LEU A 165 -11.14 -4.27 22.40
CA LEU A 165 -10.57 -3.60 21.24
C LEU A 165 -9.71 -2.41 21.67
N THR A 166 -10.24 -1.55 22.54
CA THR A 166 -9.53 -0.39 23.06
C THR A 166 -8.24 -0.79 23.78
N ASP A 167 -8.26 -1.87 24.57
CA ASP A 167 -7.07 -2.40 25.24
C ASP A 167 -6.03 -2.90 24.22
N ALA A 168 -6.46 -3.62 23.18
CA ALA A 168 -5.57 -4.08 22.12
C ALA A 168 -4.92 -2.92 21.35
N VAL A 169 -5.68 -1.88 21.03
CA VAL A 169 -5.19 -0.64 20.41
C VAL A 169 -4.16 0.05 21.31
N ASN A 170 -4.49 0.25 22.59
CA ASN A 170 -3.59 0.89 23.54
C ASN A 170 -2.27 0.13 23.72
N LYS A 171 -2.34 -1.20 23.76
CA LYS A 171 -1.16 -2.07 23.82
C LYS A 171 -0.28 -1.91 22.57
N ALA A 172 -0.90 -1.83 21.39
CA ALA A 172 -0.17 -1.68 20.13
C ALA A 172 0.47 -0.30 19.98
N LEU A 173 -0.23 0.77 20.32
CA LEU A 173 0.33 2.13 20.32
C LEU A 173 1.47 2.26 21.33
N GLY A 174 1.30 1.72 22.54
CA GLY A 174 2.37 1.67 23.54
C GLY A 174 3.61 0.92 23.04
N MET A 175 3.41 -0.17 22.29
CA MET A 175 4.49 -0.92 21.64
C MET A 175 5.21 -0.09 20.58
N MET A 176 4.48 0.63 19.72
CA MET A 176 5.09 1.47 18.69
C MET A 176 5.93 2.60 19.31
N ILE A 177 5.44 3.25 20.37
CA ILE A 177 6.20 4.26 21.12
C ILE A 177 7.46 3.63 21.74
N LYS A 178 7.34 2.45 22.34
CA LYS A 178 8.46 1.76 22.99
C LYS A 178 9.53 1.27 22.01
N SER A 179 9.14 0.89 20.80
CA SER A 179 10.05 0.37 19.76
C SER A 179 10.67 1.48 18.90
N GLN A 180 10.20 2.72 18.99
CA GLN A 180 10.83 3.85 18.31
C GLN A 180 12.27 4.03 18.84
N LEU A 181 13.21 4.12 17.91
CA LEU A 181 14.64 4.21 18.20
C LEU A 181 15.03 5.61 18.69
N ASP A 182 16.17 5.72 19.38
CA ASP A 182 16.70 7.01 19.88
C ASP A 182 16.94 8.02 18.76
N ASN A 183 17.27 7.56 17.55
CA ASN A 183 17.45 8.42 16.38
C ASN A 183 16.12 8.96 15.82
N GLY A 184 14.97 8.39 16.24
CA GLY A 184 13.60 8.77 15.88
C GLY A 184 12.91 7.86 14.86
N GLY A 185 13.65 6.95 14.20
CA GLY A 185 13.07 5.96 13.29
C GLY A 185 12.46 4.76 14.01
N TRP A 186 11.99 3.77 13.24
CA TRP A 186 11.56 2.47 13.73
C TRP A 186 12.43 1.35 13.16
N PRO A 187 12.66 0.28 13.93
CA PRO A 187 13.38 -0.89 13.45
C PRO A 187 12.54 -1.65 12.41
N HIS A 188 13.18 -2.58 11.69
CA HIS A 188 12.45 -3.52 10.83
C HIS A 188 11.68 -4.54 11.66
N GLN A 189 12.26 -4.99 12.78
CA GLN A 189 11.63 -5.90 13.74
C GLN A 189 11.97 -5.51 15.18
N TYR A 190 11.07 -5.85 16.11
CA TYR A 190 11.23 -5.60 17.53
C TYR A 190 10.88 -6.89 18.32
N PRO A 191 11.64 -7.29 19.37
CA PRO A 191 12.77 -6.61 20.00
C PRO A 191 14.08 -6.77 19.22
N TRP A 192 15.13 -6.12 19.75
CA TRP A 192 16.50 -6.13 19.21
C TRP A 192 17.06 -7.55 19.01
N GLN A 193 17.70 -7.80 17.86
CA GLN A 193 18.22 -9.12 17.43
C GLN A 193 19.74 -9.16 17.19
N GLY A 194 20.45 -8.03 17.29
CA GLY A 194 21.88 -7.92 17.02
C GLY A 194 22.23 -7.95 15.53
N ASN A 195 21.32 -7.53 14.66
CA ASN A 195 21.52 -7.56 13.21
C ASN A 195 20.78 -6.40 12.51
N TYR A 196 20.76 -6.41 11.18
CA TYR A 196 20.20 -5.31 10.39
C TYR A 196 18.73 -5.01 10.69
N HIS A 197 17.98 -5.95 11.27
CA HIS A 197 16.58 -5.74 11.65
C HIS A 197 16.40 -4.67 12.73
N ASP A 198 17.48 -4.32 13.44
CA ASP A 198 17.46 -3.33 14.53
C ASP A 198 17.63 -1.88 14.03
N TYR A 199 17.97 -1.71 12.75
CA TYR A 199 18.24 -0.41 12.15
C TYR A 199 16.96 0.34 11.78
N ALA A 200 17.05 1.67 11.74
CA ALA A 200 15.95 2.51 11.28
C ALA A 200 15.69 2.22 9.79
N THR A 201 14.51 1.67 9.47
CA THR A 201 14.27 1.03 8.16
C THR A 201 13.12 1.66 7.37
N PHE A 202 13.45 2.30 6.25
CA PHE A 202 12.50 2.73 5.21
C PHE A 202 12.19 1.65 4.17
N ASN A 203 13.00 0.57 4.12
CA ASN A 203 12.75 -0.55 3.22
C ASN A 203 11.30 -1.03 3.37
N ASP A 204 10.65 -1.29 2.24
CA ASP A 204 9.26 -1.73 2.17
C ASP A 204 8.31 -0.86 3.01
N GLN A 205 8.59 0.45 3.06
CA GLN A 205 7.81 1.50 3.73
C GLN A 205 7.70 1.39 5.27
N GLY A 206 8.52 0.57 5.94
CA GLY A 206 8.38 0.32 7.39
C GLY A 206 8.20 1.56 8.26
N ILE A 207 9.10 2.55 8.17
CA ILE A 207 8.94 3.85 8.88
C ILE A 207 7.78 4.68 8.33
N ASN A 208 7.56 4.68 7.01
CA ASN A 208 6.50 5.48 6.37
C ASN A 208 5.11 5.04 6.87
N ASP A 209 4.88 3.74 6.98
CA ASP A 209 3.63 3.17 7.52
C ASP A 209 3.50 3.44 9.03
N CYS A 210 4.62 3.44 9.78
CA CYS A 210 4.58 3.87 11.18
C CYS A 210 4.17 5.35 11.33
N ILE A 211 4.64 6.22 10.43
CA ILE A 211 4.22 7.64 10.40
C ILE A 211 2.72 7.74 10.16
N ARG A 212 2.21 7.01 9.15
CA ARG A 212 0.77 6.96 8.84
C ARG A 212 -0.07 6.56 10.05
N VAL A 213 0.29 5.47 10.72
CA VAL A 213 -0.40 5.00 11.94
C VAL A 213 -0.33 6.04 13.06
N MET A 214 0.81 6.68 13.28
CA MET A 214 0.93 7.71 14.32
C MET A 214 0.10 8.96 14.02
N ILE A 215 -0.04 9.35 12.74
CA ILE A 215 -0.93 10.44 12.31
C ILE A 215 -2.40 10.07 12.56
N GLU A 216 -2.81 8.86 12.17
CA GLU A 216 -4.16 8.34 12.45
C GLU A 216 -4.44 8.33 13.97
N ALA A 217 -3.49 7.83 14.76
CA ALA A 217 -3.63 7.74 16.21
C ALA A 217 -3.68 9.13 16.88
N ASP A 218 -2.91 10.12 16.40
CA ASP A 218 -3.02 11.49 16.90
C ASP A 218 -4.38 12.12 16.54
N THR A 219 -4.90 11.81 15.35
CA THR A 219 -6.21 12.28 14.88
C THR A 219 -7.35 11.71 15.73
N TYR A 220 -7.28 10.44 16.13
CA TYR A 220 -8.33 9.80 16.93
C TYR A 220 -8.22 10.06 18.43
N TYR A 221 -7.01 10.06 18.98
CA TYR A 221 -6.80 10.03 20.43
C TYR A 221 -6.08 11.26 21.00
N GLU A 222 -5.49 12.12 20.16
CA GLU A 222 -4.82 13.38 20.52
C GLU A 222 -3.76 13.27 21.65
N ARG A 223 -3.10 12.12 21.79
CA ARG A 223 -2.18 11.85 22.90
C ARG A 223 -0.84 12.58 22.74
N THR A 224 -0.31 13.09 23.85
CA THR A 224 0.96 13.85 23.84
C THR A 224 2.17 13.00 23.45
N ASP A 225 2.23 11.74 23.88
CA ASP A 225 3.33 10.82 23.53
C ASP A 225 3.38 10.50 22.03
N ILE A 226 2.22 10.44 21.36
CA ILE A 226 2.12 10.28 19.91
C ILE A 226 2.64 11.54 19.20
N LYS A 227 2.24 12.74 19.65
CA LYS A 227 2.77 14.01 19.11
C LYS A 227 4.29 14.09 19.23
N GLU A 228 4.85 13.66 20.36
CA GLU A 228 6.30 13.61 20.56
C GLU A 228 6.98 12.60 19.62
N SER A 229 6.37 11.42 19.44
CA SER A 229 6.85 10.41 18.50
C SER A 229 6.90 10.92 17.05
N LEU A 230 5.84 11.61 16.60
CA LEU A 230 5.79 12.24 15.27
C LEU A 230 6.89 13.29 15.09
N GLN A 231 7.21 14.06 16.14
CA GLN A 231 8.31 15.03 16.10
C GLN A 231 9.68 14.35 16.01
N LYS A 232 9.88 13.24 16.73
CA LYS A 232 11.12 12.45 16.67
C LYS A 232 11.36 11.90 15.27
N VAL A 233 10.36 11.29 14.64
CA VAL A 233 10.52 10.77 13.28
C VAL A 233 10.66 11.88 12.24
N GLY A 234 9.93 12.99 12.38
CA GLY A 234 10.12 14.17 11.52
C GLY A 234 11.56 14.69 11.58
N ARG A 235 12.16 14.77 12.79
CA ARG A 235 13.59 15.08 12.95
C ARG A 235 14.49 14.03 12.29
N PHE A 236 14.23 12.74 12.52
CA PHE A 236 14.99 11.64 11.91
C PHE A 236 15.03 11.76 10.39
N MET A 237 13.88 12.00 9.75
CA MET A 237 13.79 12.12 8.30
C MET A 237 14.65 13.26 7.75
N MET A 238 14.62 14.42 8.41
CA MET A 238 15.44 15.58 7.99
C MET A 238 16.94 15.30 8.14
N ILE A 239 17.39 14.73 9.26
CA ILE A 239 18.83 14.52 9.52
C ILE A 239 19.40 13.29 8.80
N SER A 240 18.56 12.37 8.34
CA SER A 240 18.98 11.17 7.59
C SER A 240 19.03 11.39 6.09
N GLN A 241 18.52 12.51 5.57
CA GLN A 241 18.71 12.88 4.17
C GLN A 241 20.21 13.00 3.90
N LEU A 242 20.68 12.34 2.84
CA LEU A 242 22.08 12.42 2.47
C LEU A 242 22.40 13.81 1.91
N PRO A 243 23.63 14.33 2.08
CA PRO A 243 24.01 15.62 1.53
C PRO A 243 24.16 15.55 0.00
N PRO A 244 24.25 16.71 -0.69
CA PRO A 244 24.71 16.76 -2.07
C PRO A 244 26.01 15.96 -2.26
N PRO A 245 26.16 15.21 -3.36
CA PRO A 245 25.37 15.29 -4.58
C PRO A 245 24.10 14.42 -4.62
N GLN A 246 23.73 13.73 -3.54
CA GLN A 246 22.61 12.76 -3.53
C GLN A 246 21.62 13.01 -2.40
N PRO A 247 20.81 14.08 -2.45
CA PRO A 247 19.80 14.42 -1.43
C PRO A 247 18.58 13.48 -1.39
N GLY A 248 18.82 12.17 -1.38
CA GLY A 248 17.83 11.12 -1.15
C GLY A 248 18.06 10.38 0.15
N TRP A 249 17.34 9.27 0.32
CA TRP A 249 17.46 8.38 1.48
C TRP A 249 17.89 6.97 1.09
N ALA A 250 18.59 6.31 2.00
CA ALA A 250 18.87 4.88 1.93
C ALA A 250 17.68 4.05 2.39
N GLN A 251 17.71 2.75 2.12
CA GLN A 251 16.72 1.81 2.64
C GLN A 251 16.73 1.70 4.17
N GLN A 252 17.90 1.88 4.80
CA GLN A 252 18.03 1.79 6.25
C GLN A 252 19.31 2.45 6.76
N TYR A 253 19.26 2.84 8.03
CA TYR A 253 20.31 3.59 8.71
C TYR A 253 20.66 2.96 10.06
N ASN A 254 21.96 2.79 10.31
CA ASN A 254 22.45 2.36 11.61
C ASN A 254 22.28 3.46 12.69
N GLU A 255 22.71 3.16 13.91
CA GLU A 255 22.66 4.06 15.06
C GLU A 255 23.48 5.36 14.86
N PHE A 256 24.40 5.38 13.89
CA PHE A 256 25.23 6.53 13.53
C PHE A 256 24.69 7.32 12.32
N LEU A 257 23.45 7.06 11.89
CA LEU A 257 22.83 7.68 10.70
C LEU A 257 23.59 7.42 9.40
N GLN A 258 24.26 6.27 9.30
CA GLN A 258 24.95 5.85 8.08
C GLN A 258 24.06 4.86 7.31
N PRO A 259 23.93 5.00 5.98
CA PRO A 259 23.36 3.95 5.15
C PRO A 259 24.01 2.60 5.48
N ALA A 260 23.18 1.58 5.72
CA ALA A 260 23.65 0.31 6.23
C ALA A 260 23.27 -0.85 5.31
N TRP A 261 24.06 -1.93 5.39
CA TRP A 261 23.72 -3.20 4.75
C TRP A 261 22.44 -3.78 5.36
N ALA A 262 21.57 -4.30 4.51
CA ALA A 262 20.48 -5.18 4.91
C ALA A 262 20.87 -6.64 4.62
N ARG A 263 20.13 -7.32 3.74
CA ARG A 263 20.52 -8.65 3.24
C ARG A 263 21.82 -8.54 2.44
N THR A 264 22.47 -9.69 2.20
CA THR A 264 23.79 -9.74 1.54
C THR A 264 23.84 -9.16 0.11
N PHE A 265 22.68 -8.85 -0.47
CA PHE A 265 22.54 -8.26 -1.80
C PHE A 265 21.96 -6.83 -1.76
N GLU A 266 21.88 -6.22 -0.57
CA GLU A 266 21.30 -4.89 -0.32
C GLU A 266 22.36 -4.00 0.34
N PRO A 267 23.22 -3.36 -0.47
CA PRO A 267 24.33 -2.56 0.02
C PRO A 267 23.88 -1.20 0.58
N PRO A 268 24.73 -0.54 1.39
CA PRO A 268 24.65 0.90 1.66
C PRO A 268 24.61 1.68 0.36
N ALA A 269 23.47 2.31 0.08
CA ALA A 269 23.21 3.02 -1.16
C ALA A 269 22.03 3.98 -0.98
N VAL A 270 21.96 5.00 -1.83
CA VAL A 270 20.76 5.83 -1.94
C VAL A 270 19.70 5.06 -2.73
N CYS A 271 18.46 5.08 -2.26
CA CYS A 271 17.36 4.31 -2.81
C CYS A 271 16.28 5.25 -3.36
N PRO A 272 16.12 5.33 -4.70
CA PRO A 272 15.12 6.18 -5.33
C PRO A 272 13.68 5.94 -4.87
N SER A 273 13.25 4.67 -4.72
CA SER A 273 11.89 4.37 -4.26
C SER A 273 11.66 4.79 -2.80
N ALA A 274 12.60 4.52 -1.90
CA ALA A 274 12.52 4.99 -0.51
C ALA A 274 12.48 6.52 -0.44
N THR A 275 13.20 7.20 -1.33
CA THR A 275 13.19 8.67 -1.42
C THR A 275 11.80 9.20 -1.82
N VAL A 276 11.12 8.57 -2.79
CA VAL A 276 9.74 8.95 -3.17
C VAL A 276 8.77 8.78 -1.99
N HIS A 277 8.86 7.67 -1.25
CA HIS A 277 8.02 7.47 -0.06
C HIS A 277 8.31 8.50 1.04
N ASN A 278 9.57 8.83 1.26
CA ASN A 278 9.96 9.82 2.25
C ASN A 278 9.50 11.24 1.90
N ILE A 279 9.47 11.60 0.62
CA ILE A 279 8.84 12.86 0.17
C ILE A 279 7.36 12.88 0.59
N ASN A 280 6.63 11.79 0.34
CA ASN A 280 5.21 11.72 0.73
C ASN A 280 5.02 11.81 2.24
N SER A 281 5.80 11.08 3.05
CA SER A 281 5.67 11.15 4.51
C SER A 281 6.05 12.51 5.08
N LEU A 282 7.02 13.23 4.49
CA LEU A 282 7.32 14.61 4.88
C LEU A 282 6.14 15.55 4.58
N ILE A 283 5.46 15.36 3.44
CA ILE A 283 4.24 16.10 3.11
C ILE A 283 3.11 15.73 4.08
N ASP A 284 2.93 14.45 4.44
CA ASP A 284 1.94 14.01 5.44
C ASP A 284 2.18 14.68 6.80
N LEU A 285 3.44 14.68 7.26
CA LEU A 285 3.83 15.32 8.51
C LEU A 285 3.58 16.84 8.46
N TYR A 286 3.85 17.49 7.32
CA TYR A 286 3.53 18.89 7.11
C TYR A 286 2.03 19.14 7.20
N LEU A 287 1.22 18.40 6.45
CA LEU A 287 -0.23 18.55 6.42
C LEU A 287 -0.87 18.33 7.80
N HIS A 288 -0.33 17.38 8.56
CA HIS A 288 -0.81 17.07 9.91
C HIS A 288 -0.41 18.12 10.95
N SER A 289 0.83 18.62 10.89
CA SER A 289 1.40 19.44 11.97
C SER A 289 1.52 20.95 11.66
N GLY A 290 1.38 21.35 10.40
CA GLY A 290 1.62 22.71 9.91
C GLY A 290 3.10 23.14 9.94
N ARG A 291 4.04 22.23 10.23
CA ARG A 291 5.48 22.54 10.35
C ARG A 291 6.14 22.61 8.98
N THR A 292 6.33 23.82 8.47
CA THR A 292 6.88 24.11 7.14
C THR A 292 8.29 23.54 6.91
N ASN A 293 9.10 23.38 7.96
CA ASN A 293 10.45 22.85 7.84
C ASN A 293 10.50 21.39 7.31
N TYR A 294 9.41 20.63 7.43
CA TYR A 294 9.34 19.29 6.83
C TYR A 294 9.35 19.30 5.30
N LEU A 295 9.03 20.44 4.67
CA LEU A 295 9.06 20.59 3.22
C LEU A 295 10.45 20.96 2.67
N GLU A 296 11.37 21.44 3.51
CA GLU A 296 12.72 21.88 3.09
C GLU A 296 13.51 20.81 2.31
N PRO A 297 13.49 19.51 2.68
CA PRO A 297 14.23 18.45 1.97
C PRO A 297 13.71 18.15 0.56
N VAL A 298 12.45 18.47 0.27
CA VAL A 298 11.70 17.90 -0.87
C VAL A 298 12.22 18.35 -2.25
N PRO A 299 12.48 19.66 -2.52
CA PRO A 299 12.93 20.11 -3.84
C PRO A 299 14.23 19.45 -4.29
N ASP A 300 15.20 19.35 -3.38
CA ASP A 300 16.50 18.77 -3.67
C ASP A 300 16.39 17.27 -3.96
N ALA A 301 15.55 16.56 -3.22
CA ALA A 301 15.25 15.15 -3.46
C ALA A 301 14.59 14.91 -4.83
N ILE A 302 13.57 15.70 -5.20
CA ILE A 302 12.90 15.60 -6.51
C ILE A 302 13.90 15.86 -7.64
N ARG A 303 14.73 16.90 -7.52
CA ARG A 303 15.76 17.23 -8.52
C ARG A 303 16.76 16.08 -8.68
N TRP A 304 17.20 15.48 -7.58
CA TRP A 304 18.10 14.32 -7.61
C TRP A 304 17.44 13.09 -8.24
N LEU A 305 16.19 12.79 -7.88
CA LEU A 305 15.45 11.68 -8.48
C LEU A 305 15.39 11.82 -10.00
N LYS A 306 15.01 12.99 -10.53
CA LYS A 306 15.00 13.26 -11.98
C LYS A 306 16.39 13.08 -12.61
N ALA A 307 17.44 13.60 -11.97
CA ALA A 307 18.81 13.50 -12.47
C ALA A 307 19.41 12.08 -12.40
N SER A 308 18.88 11.22 -11.53
CA SER A 308 19.37 9.85 -11.31
C SER A 308 18.73 8.80 -12.24
N GLN A 309 17.83 9.21 -13.13
CA GLN A 309 17.19 8.30 -14.09
C GLN A 309 18.23 7.66 -15.02
N LEU A 310 18.14 6.34 -15.18
CA LEU A 310 19.01 5.57 -16.05
C LEU A 310 18.62 5.79 -17.53
N PRO A 311 19.53 5.55 -18.49
CA PRO A 311 19.24 5.71 -19.93
C PRO A 311 18.04 4.90 -20.45
N ASN A 312 17.66 3.83 -19.75
CA ASN A 312 16.50 3.00 -20.09
C ASN A 312 15.17 3.54 -19.54
N GLY A 313 15.16 4.73 -18.92
CA GLY A 313 13.98 5.36 -18.34
C GLY A 313 13.60 4.87 -16.94
N LYS A 314 14.33 3.90 -16.38
CA LYS A 314 14.12 3.37 -15.01
C LYS A 314 15.09 3.99 -14.01
N TRP A 315 14.96 3.58 -12.75
CA TRP A 315 15.87 3.94 -11.66
C TRP A 315 16.51 2.68 -11.09
N GLY A 316 17.79 2.75 -10.76
CA GLY A 316 18.44 1.69 -9.99
C GLY A 316 17.89 1.68 -8.56
N ARG A 317 17.55 0.50 -8.03
CA ARG A 317 17.10 0.35 -6.63
C ARG A 317 18.16 0.80 -5.63
N PHE A 318 19.43 0.61 -6.01
CA PHE A 318 20.61 0.99 -5.24
C PHE A 318 21.51 1.88 -6.08
N LEU A 319 21.71 3.12 -5.66
CA LEU A 319 22.65 4.04 -6.29
C LEU A 319 23.87 4.24 -5.37
N GLU A 320 25.05 3.98 -5.93
CA GLU A 320 26.33 4.08 -5.24
C GLU A 320 26.52 5.48 -4.65
N LEU A 321 26.97 5.51 -3.39
CA LEU A 321 27.22 6.74 -2.66
C LEU A 321 28.28 7.59 -3.38
N GLY A 322 27.96 8.85 -3.64
CA GLY A 322 28.80 9.83 -4.31
C GLY A 322 28.73 9.85 -5.84
N THR A 323 28.27 8.77 -6.50
CA THR A 323 28.42 8.64 -7.98
C THR A 323 27.12 8.49 -8.76
N ASN A 324 26.00 8.11 -8.11
CA ASN A 324 24.76 7.68 -8.76
C ASN A 324 24.90 6.43 -9.66
N LYS A 325 26.03 5.70 -9.62
CA LYS A 325 26.17 4.46 -10.39
C LYS A 325 25.22 3.39 -9.82
N PRO A 326 24.40 2.71 -10.63
CA PRO A 326 23.58 1.63 -10.13
C PRO A 326 24.44 0.49 -9.58
N LEU A 327 24.02 -0.09 -8.47
CA LEU A 327 24.67 -1.21 -7.82
C LEU A 327 23.86 -2.50 -7.99
N TYR A 328 24.56 -3.55 -8.41
CA TYR A 328 24.03 -4.89 -8.53
C TYR A 328 24.87 -5.83 -7.66
N TYR A 329 24.23 -6.49 -6.70
CA TYR A 329 24.88 -7.42 -5.78
C TYR A 329 24.15 -8.75 -5.78
N ASP A 330 24.87 -9.84 -6.00
CA ASP A 330 24.35 -11.18 -5.74
C ASP A 330 24.46 -11.55 -4.26
N ARG A 331 23.87 -12.69 -3.88
CA ARG A 331 23.99 -13.26 -2.55
C ARG A 331 25.46 -13.44 -2.18
N GLY A 332 25.77 -13.22 -0.91
CA GLY A 332 27.15 -13.28 -0.42
C GLY A 332 27.97 -12.01 -0.67
N ARG A 333 27.31 -10.88 -0.94
CA ARG A 333 27.95 -9.57 -1.19
C ARG A 333 28.84 -9.55 -2.43
N ILE A 334 28.45 -10.31 -3.45
CA ILE A 334 29.19 -10.36 -4.72
C ILE A 334 28.70 -9.21 -5.61
N ARG A 335 29.52 -8.16 -5.75
CA ARG A 335 29.23 -7.08 -6.70
C ARG A 335 29.38 -7.58 -8.13
N VAL A 336 28.42 -7.25 -8.98
CA VAL A 336 28.50 -7.47 -10.43
C VAL A 336 28.25 -6.16 -11.18
N GLU A 337 28.65 -6.10 -12.45
CA GLU A 337 28.61 -4.83 -13.21
C GLU A 337 27.30 -4.64 -13.99
N SER A 338 26.49 -5.69 -14.16
CA SER A 338 25.22 -5.61 -14.88
C SER A 338 24.21 -6.65 -14.41
N LEU A 339 22.93 -6.46 -14.78
CA LEU A 339 21.86 -7.40 -14.45
C LEU A 339 22.10 -8.81 -15.02
N GLU A 340 22.75 -8.92 -16.17
CA GLU A 340 22.99 -10.20 -16.85
C GLU A 340 23.95 -11.09 -16.07
N GLN A 341 24.83 -10.50 -15.26
CA GLN A 341 25.82 -11.19 -14.43
C GLN A 341 25.25 -11.69 -13.10
N LEU A 342 24.04 -11.27 -12.72
CA LEU A 342 23.35 -11.80 -11.55
C LEU A 342 22.94 -13.26 -11.76
N SER A 343 22.97 -14.05 -10.69
CA SER A 343 22.39 -15.38 -10.66
C SER A 343 20.92 -15.34 -11.10
N LEU A 344 20.45 -16.42 -11.73
CA LEU A 344 19.09 -16.50 -12.26
C LEU A 344 18.02 -16.16 -11.20
N GLU A 345 18.25 -16.63 -9.97
CA GLU A 345 17.36 -16.39 -8.83
C GLU A 345 17.27 -14.91 -8.43
N ARG A 346 18.40 -14.19 -8.38
CA ARG A 346 18.41 -12.75 -8.10
C ARG A 346 17.89 -11.92 -9.27
N ARG A 347 18.31 -12.25 -10.49
CA ARG A 347 17.94 -11.53 -11.71
C ARG A 347 16.43 -11.54 -11.98
N THR A 348 15.76 -12.63 -11.62
CA THR A 348 14.31 -12.82 -11.88
C THR A 348 13.46 -12.63 -10.63
N GLY A 349 14.04 -12.76 -9.44
CA GLY A 349 13.32 -12.71 -8.17
C GLY A 349 13.41 -11.36 -7.44
N TYR A 350 14.19 -10.39 -7.94
CA TYR A 350 14.40 -9.11 -7.27
C TYR A 350 14.53 -7.96 -8.26
N GLY A 351 13.77 -6.89 -8.05
CA GLY A 351 13.78 -5.70 -8.90
C GLY A 351 14.94 -4.77 -8.58
N TYR A 352 16.07 -4.91 -9.29
CA TYR A 352 17.22 -4.00 -9.20
C TYR A 352 17.02 -2.70 -10.00
N GLU A 353 16.13 -2.69 -10.99
CA GLU A 353 15.76 -1.50 -11.75
C GLU A 353 14.24 -1.38 -11.81
N THR A 354 13.73 -0.28 -11.27
CA THR A 354 12.30 -0.05 -11.07
C THR A 354 11.83 1.17 -11.86
N ASP A 355 10.65 1.09 -12.45
CA ASP A 355 9.97 2.26 -12.98
C ASP A 355 9.24 2.97 -11.83
N ILE A 356 9.69 4.18 -11.48
CA ILE A 356 9.08 5.01 -10.44
C ILE A 356 8.51 6.31 -11.01
N LYS A 357 8.39 6.43 -12.33
CA LYS A 357 8.04 7.69 -13.00
C LYS A 357 6.72 8.25 -12.50
N SER A 358 5.65 7.46 -12.54
CA SER A 358 4.32 7.91 -12.11
C SER A 358 4.28 8.25 -10.62
N ALA A 359 4.99 7.51 -9.78
CA ALA A 359 5.06 7.78 -8.34
C ALA A 359 5.83 9.08 -8.04
N LEU A 360 6.91 9.35 -8.76
CA LEU A 360 7.65 10.60 -8.69
C LEU A 360 6.81 11.79 -9.17
N GLU A 361 6.13 11.66 -10.31
CA GLU A 361 5.23 12.70 -10.84
C GLU A 361 4.11 13.00 -9.85
N ALA A 362 3.50 11.98 -9.25
CA ALA A 362 2.48 12.15 -8.23
C ALA A 362 3.01 12.85 -6.97
N ALA A 363 4.19 12.47 -6.48
CA ALA A 363 4.82 13.10 -5.31
C ALA A 363 5.18 14.58 -5.57
N GLU A 364 5.68 14.89 -6.77
CA GLU A 364 5.96 16.27 -7.19
C GLU A 364 4.68 17.11 -7.29
N MET A 365 3.63 16.57 -7.91
CA MET A 365 2.34 17.26 -7.98
C MET A 365 1.79 17.55 -6.58
N ARG A 366 1.87 16.56 -5.68
CA ARG A 366 1.44 16.71 -4.29
C ARG A 366 2.23 17.80 -3.56
N TYR A 367 3.53 17.90 -3.80
CA TYR A 367 4.38 18.95 -3.25
C TYR A 367 3.97 20.34 -3.78
N LEU A 368 3.77 20.49 -5.09
CA LEU A 368 3.35 21.75 -5.70
C LEU A 368 1.98 22.23 -5.18
N GLN A 369 1.02 21.32 -5.05
CA GLN A 369 -0.30 21.61 -4.48
C GLN A 369 -0.22 22.16 -3.05
N VAL A 370 0.74 21.67 -2.27
CA VAL A 370 0.96 22.13 -0.90
C VAL A 370 1.61 23.52 -0.85
N LEU A 371 2.51 23.85 -1.78
CA LEU A 371 3.19 25.15 -1.82
C LEU A 371 2.29 26.31 -2.27
N GLU A 372 1.34 26.05 -3.15
CA GLU A 372 0.51 27.11 -3.73
C GLU A 372 -0.57 27.66 -2.76
N GLU A 373 -0.67 27.12 -1.53
CA GLU A 373 -1.65 27.49 -0.47
C GLU A 373 -3.12 27.62 -0.93
N ALA A 374 -3.48 27.18 -2.15
CA ALA A 374 -4.71 27.60 -2.80
C ALA A 374 -5.28 26.55 -3.74
N THR A 375 -6.61 26.42 -3.65
CA THR A 375 -7.53 25.89 -4.65
C THR A 375 -7.21 24.49 -5.16
N VAL A 376 -7.88 23.50 -4.56
CA VAL A 376 -8.12 22.20 -5.19
C VAL A 376 -8.74 22.46 -6.57
N ASP A 377 -7.92 22.46 -7.62
CA ASP A 377 -8.43 22.14 -8.94
C ASP A 377 -8.83 20.66 -8.87
N GLN A 378 -10.13 20.39 -8.93
CA GLN A 378 -10.75 19.07 -8.75
C GLN A 378 -10.42 18.11 -9.92
N THR A 379 -9.23 18.20 -10.51
CA THR A 379 -8.84 17.47 -11.71
C THR A 379 -8.36 16.04 -11.43
N SER A 380 -8.38 15.57 -10.18
CA SER A 380 -8.02 14.19 -9.83
C SER A 380 -9.10 13.41 -9.09
N VAL A 381 -10.26 14.00 -8.77
CA VAL A 381 -11.39 13.24 -8.21
C VAL A 381 -12.17 12.67 -9.40
N PRO A 382 -12.28 11.33 -9.54
CA PRO A 382 -13.07 10.73 -10.60
C PRO A 382 -14.48 11.30 -10.60
N SER A 383 -15.03 11.60 -11.77
CA SER A 383 -16.42 12.07 -11.86
C SER A 383 -17.37 10.98 -11.38
N LEU A 384 -18.60 11.35 -10.99
CA LEU A 384 -19.60 10.36 -10.58
C LEU A 384 -19.85 9.33 -11.69
N GLU A 385 -19.81 9.75 -12.96
CA GLU A 385 -19.95 8.88 -14.12
C GLU A 385 -18.76 7.94 -14.29
N GLU A 386 -17.54 8.39 -13.98
CA GLU A 386 -16.36 7.51 -13.97
C GLU A 386 -16.44 6.46 -12.87
N LEU A 387 -16.85 6.87 -11.66
CA LEU A 387 -17.09 5.95 -10.54
C LEU A 387 -18.21 4.96 -10.87
N ALA A 388 -19.29 5.41 -11.52
CA ALA A 388 -20.40 4.56 -11.95
C ALA A 388 -19.92 3.48 -12.93
N ARG A 389 -19.17 3.85 -13.99
CA ARG A 389 -18.61 2.89 -14.96
C ARG A 389 -17.67 1.87 -14.29
N ASN A 390 -16.86 2.33 -13.35
CA ASN A 390 -15.97 1.44 -12.59
C ASN A 390 -16.77 0.47 -11.70
N ALA A 391 -17.84 0.94 -11.06
CA ALA A 391 -18.73 0.10 -10.26
C ALA A 391 -19.48 -0.92 -11.12
N GLU A 392 -20.01 -0.53 -12.28
CA GLU A 392 -20.65 -1.43 -13.25
C GLU A 392 -19.71 -2.56 -13.68
N ALA A 393 -18.46 -2.23 -14.03
CA ALA A 393 -17.47 -3.25 -14.40
C ALA A 393 -17.19 -4.26 -13.26
N VAL A 394 -17.20 -3.80 -11.99
CA VAL A 394 -17.05 -4.67 -10.82
C VAL A 394 -18.30 -5.54 -10.59
N ILE A 395 -19.49 -4.98 -10.80
CA ILE A 395 -20.77 -5.70 -10.70
C ILE A 395 -20.84 -6.80 -11.75
N GLU A 396 -20.52 -6.49 -13.01
CA GLU A 396 -20.53 -7.44 -14.13
C GLU A 396 -19.51 -8.57 -13.97
N ALA A 397 -18.35 -8.27 -13.34
CA ALA A 397 -17.30 -9.24 -13.09
C ALA A 397 -17.63 -10.22 -11.93
N GLN A 398 -18.69 -9.96 -11.14
CA GLN A 398 -19.06 -10.83 -10.02
C GLN A 398 -19.83 -12.06 -10.52
N ASP A 399 -19.40 -13.26 -10.12
CA ASP A 399 -20.08 -14.49 -10.51
C ASP A 399 -21.36 -14.76 -9.68
N ASN A 400 -22.09 -15.81 -10.06
CA ASN A 400 -23.34 -16.20 -9.40
C ASN A 400 -23.18 -16.63 -7.93
N PHE A 401 -21.97 -16.91 -7.47
CA PHE A 401 -21.66 -17.22 -6.07
C PHE A 401 -21.25 -15.97 -5.27
N GLY A 402 -21.24 -14.79 -5.89
CA GLY A 402 -20.78 -13.55 -5.28
C GLY A 402 -19.27 -13.35 -5.33
N ARG A 403 -18.54 -14.13 -6.14
CA ARG A 403 -17.08 -14.12 -6.14
C ARG A 403 -16.55 -13.17 -7.20
N TRP A 404 -15.41 -12.55 -6.91
CA TRP A 404 -14.53 -11.98 -7.92
C TRP A 404 -13.32 -12.90 -8.09
N VAL A 405 -13.10 -13.34 -9.33
CA VAL A 405 -12.10 -14.37 -9.66
C VAL A 405 -10.97 -13.75 -10.47
N VAL A 406 -9.74 -13.97 -10.03
CA VAL A 406 -8.58 -13.73 -10.90
C VAL A 406 -8.45 -14.93 -11.84
N GLN A 407 -8.62 -14.69 -13.14
CA GLN A 407 -8.58 -15.74 -14.15
C GLN A 407 -7.16 -16.04 -14.62
N ASN A 408 -6.83 -17.33 -14.79
CA ASN A 408 -5.54 -17.80 -15.30
C ASN A 408 -4.33 -17.17 -14.58
N ASP A 409 -4.41 -17.01 -13.27
CA ASP A 409 -3.36 -16.36 -12.51
C ASP A 409 -2.13 -17.26 -12.41
N LYS A 410 -0.94 -16.66 -12.55
CA LYS A 410 0.33 -17.35 -12.56
C LYS A 410 1.07 -17.09 -11.25
N PHE A 411 1.17 -18.11 -10.40
CA PHE A 411 1.85 -17.98 -9.10
C PHE A 411 2.82 -19.13 -8.83
N ARG A 412 3.79 -18.89 -7.94
CA ARG A 412 4.84 -19.87 -7.62
C ARG A 412 4.23 -21.10 -6.96
N GLN A 413 4.57 -22.28 -7.44
CA GLN A 413 4.22 -23.51 -6.75
C GLN A 413 5.10 -23.63 -5.50
N ASN A 414 4.50 -23.60 -4.31
CA ASN A 414 5.23 -23.83 -3.07
C ASN A 414 5.61 -25.31 -3.00
N MET A 415 6.87 -25.63 -3.31
CA MET A 415 7.47 -26.92 -3.00
C MET A 415 8.20 -26.84 -1.65
N GLU A 416 8.35 -27.97 -0.95
CA GLU A 416 9.08 -28.08 0.34
C GLU A 416 10.58 -27.73 0.25
N VAL A 417 11.07 -27.28 -0.90
CA VAL A 417 12.49 -27.00 -1.14
C VAL A 417 12.79 -25.53 -0.86
N SER A 418 13.89 -25.27 -0.14
CA SER A 418 14.36 -23.92 0.24
C SER A 418 14.78 -23.02 -0.93
N LYS A 419 14.70 -23.49 -2.17
CA LYS A 419 15.01 -22.75 -3.39
C LYS A 419 13.92 -23.01 -4.42
N TRP A 420 13.32 -21.93 -4.92
CA TRP A 420 12.33 -21.99 -5.99
C TRP A 420 12.97 -22.57 -7.27
N ASN A 421 12.31 -23.56 -7.88
CA ASN A 421 12.83 -24.34 -8.99
C ASN A 421 12.51 -23.75 -10.38
N GLY A 422 11.83 -22.61 -10.45
CA GLY A 422 11.42 -22.02 -11.73
C GLY A 422 9.96 -22.27 -12.12
N GLU A 423 9.23 -23.11 -11.37
CA GLU A 423 7.89 -23.56 -11.77
C GLU A 423 6.77 -22.65 -11.23
N TYR A 424 5.75 -22.50 -12.07
CA TYR A 424 4.54 -21.73 -11.78
C TYR A 424 3.32 -22.61 -12.00
N ARG A 425 2.32 -22.44 -11.13
CA ARG A 425 0.95 -22.94 -11.32
C ARG A 425 0.14 -21.84 -12.02
N ILE A 426 -0.75 -22.26 -12.93
CA ILE A 426 -1.70 -21.38 -13.60
C ILE A 426 -3.10 -21.89 -13.29
N GLU A 427 -3.91 -21.09 -12.61
CA GLU A 427 -5.30 -21.41 -12.32
C GLU A 427 -6.12 -20.19 -11.92
N ASP A 428 -7.44 -20.35 -11.94
CA ASP A 428 -8.37 -19.39 -11.39
C ASP A 428 -8.32 -19.41 -9.85
N ARG A 429 -8.33 -18.23 -9.23
CA ARG A 429 -8.28 -18.12 -7.78
C ARG A 429 -9.13 -16.98 -7.23
N ILE A 430 -9.51 -17.12 -5.96
CA ILE A 430 -9.99 -16.01 -5.14
C ILE A 430 -8.79 -15.30 -4.56
N SER A 431 -8.76 -13.96 -4.66
CA SER A 431 -7.70 -13.12 -4.11
C SER A 431 -8.30 -12.06 -3.21
N THR A 432 -7.78 -11.94 -1.98
CA THR A 432 -8.20 -10.85 -1.08
C THR A 432 -7.77 -9.48 -1.59
N ALA A 433 -6.67 -9.39 -2.36
CA ALA A 433 -6.31 -8.14 -3.04
C ALA A 433 -7.40 -7.69 -4.03
N LEU A 434 -7.91 -8.62 -4.85
CA LEU A 434 -8.99 -8.31 -5.79
C LEU A 434 -10.29 -7.97 -5.05
N PHE A 435 -10.60 -8.72 -3.99
CA PHE A 435 -11.75 -8.44 -3.13
C PHE A 435 -11.68 -7.03 -2.53
N ASN A 436 -10.59 -6.67 -1.85
CA ASN A 436 -10.40 -5.36 -1.21
C ASN A 436 -10.53 -4.23 -2.24
N ARG A 437 -9.89 -4.39 -3.42
CA ARG A 437 -9.98 -3.41 -4.52
C ARG A 437 -11.43 -3.22 -4.99
N ASN A 438 -12.16 -4.31 -5.21
CA ASN A 438 -13.52 -4.25 -5.74
C ASN A 438 -14.50 -3.67 -4.71
N VAL A 439 -14.35 -4.03 -3.43
CA VAL A 439 -15.12 -3.40 -2.34
C VAL A 439 -14.87 -1.90 -2.31
N LYS A 440 -13.61 -1.46 -2.39
CA LYS A 440 -13.25 -0.04 -2.44
C LYS A 440 -13.91 0.68 -3.62
N VAL A 441 -13.84 0.13 -4.83
CA VAL A 441 -14.48 0.74 -6.03
C VAL A 441 -15.99 0.93 -5.82
N LEU A 442 -16.67 -0.07 -5.27
CA LEU A 442 -18.10 0.02 -4.99
C LEU A 442 -18.42 1.04 -3.88
N CYS A 443 -17.60 1.09 -2.83
CA CYS A 443 -17.77 2.06 -1.73
C CYS A 443 -17.52 3.50 -2.20
N ASP A 444 -16.46 3.75 -2.97
CA ASP A 444 -16.14 5.06 -3.54
C ASP A 444 -17.30 5.59 -4.39
N TYR A 445 -17.89 4.72 -5.23
CA TYR A 445 -19.07 5.08 -6.02
C TYR A 445 -20.30 5.36 -5.16
N LEU A 446 -20.63 4.49 -4.20
CA LEU A 446 -21.80 4.65 -3.33
C LEU A 446 -21.69 5.91 -2.47
N GLU A 447 -20.50 6.23 -1.98
CA GLU A 447 -20.26 7.46 -1.23
C GLU A 447 -20.50 8.70 -2.09
N ALA A 448 -19.91 8.74 -3.30
CA ALA A 448 -20.11 9.84 -4.24
C ALA A 448 -21.57 10.00 -4.64
N TYR A 449 -22.26 8.88 -4.91
CA TYR A 449 -23.69 8.87 -5.23
C TYR A 449 -24.53 9.45 -4.09
N LYS A 450 -24.33 9.01 -2.84
CA LYS A 450 -25.07 9.52 -1.67
C LYS A 450 -24.84 11.01 -1.43
N ARG A 451 -23.63 11.51 -1.67
CA ARG A 451 -23.32 12.96 -1.58
C ARG A 451 -24.07 13.79 -2.63
N VAL A 452 -24.32 13.24 -3.81
CA VAL A 452 -25.08 13.92 -4.88
C VAL A 452 -26.59 13.78 -4.68
N ALA A 453 -27.07 12.59 -4.32
CA ALA A 453 -28.49 12.32 -4.12
C ALA A 453 -29.07 12.94 -2.83
N GLY A 454 -28.22 13.23 -1.84
CA GLY A 454 -28.62 13.91 -0.59
C GLY A 454 -28.63 15.45 -0.67
N LYS A 455 -28.21 16.04 -1.78
CA LYS A 455 -28.36 17.46 -2.10
C LYS A 455 -29.64 17.66 -2.90
#